data_AF-A0A964F0R7-F1
#
_entry.id   AF-A0A964F0R7-F1
#
_cell.length_a   1.000
_cell.length_b   1.000
_cell.length_c   1.000
_cell.angle_alpha   90.00
_cell.angle_beta   90.00
_cell.angle_gamma   90.00
#
_symmetry.space_group_name_H-M   'P 1'
#
loop_
_entity.id
_entity.type
_entity.pdbx_description
1 polymer ?
#
loop_
_entity_poly.entity_id
_entity_poly.type
_entity_poly.pdbx_seq_one_letter_code
_entity_poly.pdbx_strand_id
1 'polypeptide(L)'
;MTGLRRRFVDGLLALLQQDTSSARELSAAERGFVDGFLRRLAEHEAPSGLSDAQRRFVDGFVARARPSQPAETPAEEFRRVVMERWELITWRAHGAVAIEFTRLEPERLRMLTLLEQTPPLLAPLNRSRDEVTHSALLGWALRRPGALGTQLRSAFLRCLDQRYSLDGWLVETERTLGKGCRVDVDITVPGAWRCMIEMKVDAQERDRQLDDYREHLDQACDDLSLDGTLVFLTLDGRKGKTRVDHTRLSFKRILGAWLPLTVRHEPDALYLRLWLASVARDFCGLGVGQPLSRWSFSQRIAALDFLNELGERDV
;
A
#
# COMPACT_ATOMS: atom_id res chain seq x y z
N MET A 1 15.84 -8.20 34.42
CA MET A 1 14.74 -8.16 33.43
C MET A 1 14.92 -6.94 32.54
N THR A 2 15.05 -7.15 31.23
CA THR A 2 15.40 -6.10 30.25
C THR A 2 14.27 -5.07 30.07
N GLY A 3 14.63 -3.80 29.88
CA GLY A 3 13.69 -2.67 29.76
C GLY A 3 12.66 -2.80 28.62
N LEU A 4 12.86 -3.71 27.68
CA LEU A 4 11.92 -4.01 26.59
C LEU A 4 10.66 -4.75 27.08
N ARG A 5 10.80 -5.63 28.07
CA ARG A 5 9.70 -6.46 28.60
C ARG A 5 8.74 -5.64 29.47
N ARG A 6 9.27 -4.63 30.19
CA ARG A 6 8.48 -3.70 31.00
C ARG A 6 7.64 -2.76 30.11
N ARG A 7 8.24 -2.21 29.05
CA ARG A 7 7.54 -1.36 28.08
C ARG A 7 6.44 -2.09 27.31
N PHE A 8 6.61 -3.39 27.07
CA PHE A 8 5.58 -4.24 26.46
C PHE A 8 4.37 -4.46 27.38
N VAL A 9 4.60 -4.68 28.68
CA VAL A 9 3.53 -4.87 29.67
C VAL A 9 2.78 -3.57 29.94
N ASP A 10 3.48 -2.45 30.06
CA ASP A 10 2.86 -1.13 30.29
C ASP A 10 1.99 -0.69 29.10
N GLY A 11 2.39 -1.04 27.86
CA GLY A 11 1.59 -0.79 26.66
C GLY A 11 0.31 -1.64 26.56
N LEU A 12 0.35 -2.88 27.08
CA LEU A 12 -0.79 -3.79 27.09
C LEU A 12 -1.87 -3.34 28.08
N LEU A 13 -1.45 -2.83 29.25
CA LEU A 13 -2.35 -2.31 30.28
C LEU A 13 -3.03 -1.00 29.88
N ALA A 14 -2.33 -0.14 29.14
CA ALA A 14 -2.92 1.10 28.61
C ALA A 14 -4.01 0.84 27.55
N LEU A 15 -3.84 -0.21 26.72
CA LEU A 15 -4.81 -0.64 25.72
C LEU A 15 -6.10 -1.17 26.37
N LEU A 16 -5.98 -1.96 27.44
CA LEU A 16 -7.13 -2.50 28.17
C LEU A 16 -7.92 -1.42 28.93
N GLN A 17 -7.26 -0.36 29.39
CA GLN A 17 -7.91 0.76 30.07
C GLN A 17 -8.65 1.71 29.12
N GLN A 18 -8.17 1.87 27.88
CA GLN A 18 -8.84 2.70 26.87
C GLN A 18 -10.14 2.09 26.33
N ASP A 19 -10.25 0.76 26.28
CA ASP A 19 -11.43 0.08 25.72
C ASP A 19 -12.61 -0.02 26.70
N THR A 20 -12.33 0.01 28.02
CA THR A 20 -13.37 0.06 29.06
C THR A 20 -14.14 1.38 29.11
N SER A 21 -13.63 2.46 28.53
CA SER A 21 -14.31 3.76 28.48
C SER A 21 -15.33 3.90 27.34
N SER A 22 -15.48 2.89 26.47
CA SER A 22 -16.34 3.00 25.27
C SER A 22 -17.35 1.86 25.09
N ALA A 23 -17.43 0.90 26.02
CA ALA A 23 -18.37 -0.21 25.95
C ALA A 23 -19.47 -0.09 27.01
N ARG A 24 -20.73 -0.31 26.58
CA ARG A 24 -21.99 -0.40 27.34
C ARG A 24 -21.85 -0.59 28.86
N GLU A 25 -22.65 0.15 29.62
CA GLU A 25 -22.86 -0.11 31.05
C GLU A 25 -23.36 -1.55 31.26
N LEU A 26 -22.48 -2.38 31.81
CA LEU A 26 -22.82 -3.72 32.30
C LEU A 26 -23.97 -3.61 33.31
N SER A 27 -24.94 -4.52 33.26
CA SER A 27 -25.98 -4.58 34.29
C SER A 27 -25.37 -4.85 35.67
N ALA A 28 -26.09 -4.51 36.74
CA ALA A 28 -25.61 -4.77 38.11
C ALA A 28 -25.32 -6.27 38.37
N ALA A 29 -26.06 -7.16 37.70
CA ALA A 29 -25.86 -8.60 37.77
C ALA A 29 -24.60 -9.06 37.02
N GLU A 30 -24.31 -8.48 35.86
CA GLU A 30 -23.12 -8.80 35.06
C GLU A 30 -21.85 -8.26 35.72
N ARG A 31 -21.90 -7.08 36.34
CA ARG A 31 -20.81 -6.55 37.18
C ARG A 31 -20.52 -7.45 38.37
N GLY A 32 -21.56 -7.89 39.08
CA GLY A 32 -21.41 -8.81 40.21
C GLY A 32 -20.82 -10.18 39.81
N PHE A 33 -21.14 -10.67 38.61
CA PHE A 33 -20.59 -11.91 38.08
C PHE A 33 -19.11 -11.76 37.66
N VAL A 34 -18.78 -10.69 36.93
CA VAL A 34 -17.41 -10.41 36.47
C VAL A 34 -16.49 -10.14 37.65
N ASP A 35 -16.91 -9.35 38.64
CA ASP A 35 -16.14 -9.10 39.87
C ASP A 35 -15.99 -10.36 40.74
N GLY A 36 -17.02 -11.22 40.77
CA GLY A 36 -16.96 -12.51 41.45
C GLY A 36 -16.07 -13.54 40.77
N PHE A 37 -15.87 -13.42 39.46
CA PHE A 37 -15.04 -14.32 38.66
C PHE A 37 -13.57 -13.88 38.65
N LEU A 38 -13.31 -12.58 38.48
CA LEU A 38 -11.96 -12.01 38.50
C LEU A 38 -11.30 -12.12 39.88
N ARG A 39 -12.07 -11.95 40.96
CA ARG A 39 -11.59 -12.15 42.33
C ARG A 39 -11.18 -13.60 42.60
N ARG A 40 -11.92 -14.58 42.08
CA ARG A 40 -11.59 -16.01 42.19
C ARG A 40 -10.39 -16.43 41.34
N LEU A 41 -10.16 -15.75 40.21
CA LEU A 41 -8.95 -15.91 39.39
C LEU A 41 -7.71 -15.30 40.05
N ALA A 42 -7.87 -14.16 40.74
CA ALA A 42 -6.81 -13.50 41.49
C ALA A 42 -6.39 -14.26 42.76
N GLU A 43 -7.31 -15.03 43.37
CA GLU A 43 -7.09 -15.80 44.60
C GLU A 43 -6.67 -17.28 44.37
N HIS A 44 -6.47 -17.70 43.12
CA HIS A 44 -5.92 -19.02 42.74
C HIS A 44 -6.69 -20.26 43.26
N GLU A 45 -8.03 -20.27 43.26
CA GLU A 45 -8.80 -21.49 43.49
C GLU A 45 -9.77 -21.83 42.34
N ALA A 46 -9.61 -23.03 41.78
CA ALA A 46 -10.56 -23.62 40.84
C ALA A 46 -11.92 -23.88 41.52
N PRO A 47 -13.04 -23.83 40.80
CA PRO A 47 -14.38 -23.94 41.39
C PRO A 47 -14.73 -25.41 41.74
N SER A 48 -14.15 -25.93 42.81
CA SER A 48 -14.44 -27.28 43.34
C SER A 48 -15.53 -27.32 44.41
N GLY A 49 -16.25 -26.21 44.65
CA GLY A 49 -17.19 -26.07 45.78
C GLY A 49 -18.70 -26.10 45.45
N LEU A 50 -19.13 -26.45 44.23
CA LEU A 50 -20.57 -26.52 43.93
C LEU A 50 -21.18 -27.81 44.46
N SER A 51 -22.24 -27.68 45.27
CA SER A 51 -23.04 -28.83 45.72
C SER A 51 -23.74 -29.51 44.54
N ASP A 52 -24.03 -30.80 44.67
CA ASP A 52 -24.69 -31.59 43.61
C ASP A 52 -26.10 -31.08 43.25
N ALA A 53 -26.75 -30.36 44.15
CA ALA A 53 -28.02 -29.69 43.89
C ALA A 53 -27.83 -28.44 43.02
N GLN A 54 -26.77 -27.66 43.26
CA GLN A 54 -26.43 -26.49 42.45
C GLN A 54 -25.94 -26.90 41.06
N ARG A 55 -25.16 -27.99 40.94
CA ARG A 55 -24.79 -28.57 39.64
C ARG A 55 -26.01 -29.00 38.83
N ARG A 56 -26.91 -29.79 39.42
CA ARG A 56 -28.13 -30.26 38.73
C ARG A 56 -29.09 -29.13 38.34
N PHE A 57 -29.16 -28.07 39.14
CA PHE A 57 -29.94 -26.89 38.80
C PHE A 57 -29.35 -26.12 37.61
N VAL A 58 -28.02 -25.90 37.60
CA VAL A 58 -27.31 -25.28 36.48
C VAL A 58 -27.47 -26.12 35.21
N ASP A 59 -27.27 -27.43 35.29
CA ASP A 59 -27.41 -28.34 34.14
C ASP A 59 -28.86 -28.38 33.60
N GLY A 60 -29.86 -28.41 34.49
CA GLY A 60 -31.28 -28.41 34.12
C GLY A 60 -31.82 -27.07 33.63
N PHE A 61 -31.17 -25.95 33.98
CA PHE A 61 -31.45 -24.62 33.45
C PHE A 61 -30.83 -24.45 32.05
N VAL A 62 -29.58 -24.90 31.88
CA VAL A 62 -28.86 -24.91 30.58
C VAL A 62 -29.56 -25.82 29.55
N ALA A 63 -30.10 -26.96 29.96
CA ALA A 63 -30.79 -27.89 29.07
C ALA A 63 -32.17 -27.38 28.59
N ARG A 64 -32.89 -26.60 29.40
CA ARG A 64 -34.23 -26.05 29.06
C ARG A 64 -34.19 -24.69 28.38
N ALA A 65 -33.10 -23.93 28.55
CA ALA A 65 -32.89 -22.64 27.93
C ALA A 65 -32.21 -22.72 26.55
N ARG A 66 -31.93 -23.92 26.02
CA ARG A 66 -31.51 -24.11 24.62
C ARG A 66 -32.76 -24.26 23.75
N PRO A 67 -33.30 -23.20 23.12
CA PRO A 67 -34.10 -23.40 21.92
C PRO A 67 -33.23 -24.20 20.95
N SER A 68 -33.82 -25.12 20.19
CA SER A 68 -33.16 -25.76 19.06
C SER A 68 -32.64 -24.67 18.14
N GLN A 69 -31.38 -24.29 18.32
CA GLN A 69 -30.73 -23.29 17.49
C GLN A 69 -30.77 -23.88 16.07
N PRO A 70 -31.29 -23.13 15.08
CA PRO A 70 -31.09 -23.53 13.70
C PRO A 70 -29.60 -23.78 13.50
N ALA A 71 -29.24 -24.81 12.74
CA ALA A 71 -27.84 -25.15 12.48
C ALA A 71 -27.10 -23.87 12.10
N GLU A 72 -26.20 -23.45 12.99
CA GLU A 72 -25.44 -22.22 12.86
C GLU A 72 -24.76 -22.28 11.50
N THR A 73 -24.98 -21.28 10.64
CA THR A 73 -24.36 -21.32 9.31
C THR A 73 -22.83 -21.30 9.52
N PRO A 74 -22.03 -21.91 8.62
CA PRO A 74 -20.57 -21.86 8.75
C PRO A 74 -20.00 -20.44 8.92
N ALA A 75 -20.69 -19.43 8.40
CA ALA A 75 -20.33 -18.02 8.57
C ALA A 75 -20.63 -17.48 9.98
N GLU A 76 -21.74 -17.90 10.59
CA GLU A 76 -22.09 -17.54 11.97
C GLU A 76 -21.21 -18.28 12.97
N GLU A 77 -20.93 -19.56 12.74
CA GLU A 77 -19.98 -20.33 13.55
C GLU A 77 -18.58 -19.73 13.43
N PHE A 78 -18.13 -19.40 12.22
CA PHE A 78 -16.86 -18.70 12.02
C PHE A 78 -16.86 -17.37 12.78
N ARG A 79 -17.88 -16.52 12.62
CA ARG A 79 -17.95 -15.25 13.37
C ARG A 79 -17.93 -15.48 14.87
N ARG A 80 -18.72 -16.40 15.41
CA ARG A 80 -18.74 -16.68 16.85
C ARG A 80 -17.36 -17.14 17.33
N VAL A 81 -16.77 -18.15 16.70
CA VAL A 81 -15.49 -18.73 17.13
C VAL A 81 -14.31 -17.77 16.90
N VAL A 82 -14.31 -17.03 15.79
CA VAL A 82 -13.21 -16.13 15.40
C VAL A 82 -13.33 -14.78 16.07
N MET A 83 -14.53 -14.19 16.16
CA MET A 83 -14.73 -12.89 16.84
C MET A 83 -14.61 -13.01 18.35
N GLU A 84 -15.01 -14.14 18.97
CA GLU A 84 -14.71 -14.40 20.39
C GLU A 84 -13.20 -14.42 20.67
N ARG A 85 -12.39 -14.71 19.66
CA ARG A 85 -10.92 -14.77 19.73
C ARG A 85 -10.25 -13.64 18.95
N TRP A 86 -10.99 -12.59 18.61
CA TRP A 86 -10.52 -11.49 17.76
C TRP A 86 -9.19 -10.92 18.24
N GLU A 87 -9.04 -10.67 19.55
CA GLU A 87 -7.83 -10.10 20.13
C GLU A 87 -6.60 -11.01 19.92
N LEU A 88 -6.76 -12.33 20.11
CA LEU A 88 -5.69 -13.30 19.91
C LEU A 88 -5.31 -13.40 18.42
N ILE A 89 -6.30 -13.34 17.53
CA ILE A 89 -6.07 -13.37 16.07
C ILE A 89 -5.33 -12.11 15.64
N THR A 90 -5.77 -10.95 16.08
CA THR A 90 -5.10 -9.66 15.83
C THR A 90 -3.68 -9.69 16.38
N TRP A 91 -3.48 -10.13 17.62
CA TRP A 91 -2.13 -10.25 18.20
C TRP A 91 -1.22 -11.16 17.37
N ARG A 92 -1.71 -12.33 16.94
CA ARG A 92 -0.96 -13.25 16.06
C ARG A 92 -0.65 -12.62 14.71
N ALA A 93 -1.62 -11.93 14.10
CA ALA A 93 -1.43 -11.27 12.81
C ALA A 93 -0.37 -10.16 12.90
N HIS A 94 -0.45 -9.30 13.92
CA HIS A 94 0.56 -8.29 14.20
C HIS A 94 1.94 -8.90 14.49
N GLY A 95 2.00 -10.00 15.23
CA GLY A 95 3.23 -10.73 15.51
C GLY A 95 3.86 -11.32 14.24
N ALA A 96 3.06 -11.93 13.37
CA ALA A 96 3.51 -12.47 12.10
C ALA A 96 4.10 -11.38 11.19
N VAL A 97 3.40 -10.25 11.04
CA VAL A 97 3.89 -9.09 10.29
C VAL A 97 5.22 -8.58 10.84
N ALA A 98 5.35 -8.47 12.16
CA ALA A 98 6.61 -8.03 12.77
C ALA A 98 7.76 -9.00 12.48
N ILE A 99 7.51 -10.31 12.50
CA ILE A 99 8.51 -11.32 12.15
C ILE A 99 8.95 -11.18 10.69
N GLU A 100 8.02 -10.96 9.76
CA GLU A 100 8.36 -10.78 8.34
C GLU A 100 9.27 -9.55 8.11
N PHE A 101 9.05 -8.44 8.82
CA PHE A 101 9.97 -7.30 8.76
C PHE A 101 11.38 -7.64 9.23
N THR A 102 11.54 -8.52 10.22
CA THR A 102 12.87 -8.95 10.68
C THR A 102 13.60 -9.85 9.69
N ARG A 103 12.87 -10.42 8.72
CA ARG A 103 13.40 -11.29 7.67
C ARG A 103 13.70 -10.55 6.36
N LEU A 104 13.45 -9.24 6.31
CA LEU A 104 13.74 -8.47 5.10
C LEU A 104 15.24 -8.44 4.81
N GLU A 105 15.57 -8.69 3.55
CA GLU A 105 16.93 -8.57 3.03
C GLU A 105 17.49 -7.15 3.22
N PRO A 106 18.82 -6.98 3.32
CA PRO A 106 19.44 -5.68 3.61
C PRO A 106 19.03 -4.56 2.66
N GLU A 107 18.83 -4.85 1.37
CA GLU A 107 18.37 -3.86 0.40
C GLU A 107 16.92 -3.42 0.64
N ARG A 108 16.03 -4.37 0.96
CA ARG A 108 14.63 -4.07 1.31
C ARG A 108 14.53 -3.29 2.62
N LEU A 109 15.38 -3.61 3.60
CA LEU A 109 15.46 -2.85 4.83
C LEU A 109 15.90 -1.40 4.59
N ARG A 110 16.85 -1.16 3.66
CA ARG A 110 17.24 0.20 3.27
C ARG A 110 16.10 0.95 2.58
N MET A 111 15.34 0.29 1.70
CA MET A 111 14.17 0.87 1.06
C MET A 111 13.08 1.23 2.08
N LEU A 112 12.79 0.33 3.02
CA LEU A 112 11.86 0.59 4.12
C LEU A 112 12.32 1.77 4.97
N THR A 113 13.59 1.79 5.37
CA THR A 113 14.19 2.88 6.14
C THR A 113 14.06 4.21 5.41
N LEU A 114 14.30 4.23 4.10
CA LEU A 114 14.13 5.41 3.26
C LEU A 114 12.67 5.89 3.30
N LEU A 115 11.68 5.00 3.17
CA LEU A 115 10.27 5.36 3.24
C LEU A 115 9.85 5.86 4.64
N GLU A 116 10.41 5.31 5.72
CA GLU A 116 10.17 5.80 7.08
C GLU A 116 10.73 7.21 7.32
N GLN A 117 11.91 7.49 6.78
CA GLN A 117 12.67 8.72 7.07
C GLN A 117 12.40 9.85 6.09
N THR A 118 11.98 9.53 4.86
CA THR A 118 11.81 10.52 3.80
C THR A 118 10.43 11.16 3.89
N PRO A 119 10.33 12.47 4.17
CA PRO A 119 9.04 13.13 4.09
C PRO A 119 8.57 13.17 2.62
N PRO A 120 7.27 13.01 2.37
CA PRO A 120 6.71 13.16 1.02
C PRO A 120 6.86 14.61 0.55
N LEU A 121 7.28 14.80 -0.72
CA LEU A 121 7.47 16.11 -1.35
C LEU A 121 6.17 16.91 -1.44
N LEU A 122 5.10 16.24 -1.84
CA LEU A 122 3.79 16.84 -2.07
C LEU A 122 2.96 16.74 -0.78
N ALA A 123 2.55 17.89 -0.24
CA ALA A 123 1.70 18.01 0.96
C ALA A 123 0.29 17.38 0.71
N PRO A 124 -0.56 17.18 1.73
CA PRO A 124 -1.60 16.15 1.71
C PRO A 124 -2.66 16.35 0.60
N LEU A 125 -3.37 15.25 0.32
CA LEU A 125 -4.23 14.86 -0.82
C LEU A 125 -4.89 15.93 -1.72
N ASN A 126 -5.13 17.17 -1.28
CA ASN A 126 -5.76 18.20 -2.11
C ASN A 126 -4.78 18.94 -3.06
N ARG A 127 -3.46 18.80 -2.87
CA ARG A 127 -2.43 19.30 -3.81
C ARG A 127 -1.51 18.21 -4.39
N SER A 128 -1.52 17.01 -3.81
CA SER A 128 -0.73 15.83 -4.23
C SER A 128 -1.37 15.03 -5.36
N ARG A 129 -2.52 15.46 -5.86
CA ARG A 129 -3.25 14.83 -6.97
C ARG A 129 -3.17 15.65 -8.26
N ASP A 130 -2.30 16.66 -8.27
CA ASP A 130 -2.07 17.50 -9.42
C ASP A 130 -1.30 16.72 -10.49
N GLU A 131 -2.03 16.24 -11.49
CA GLU A 131 -1.49 15.50 -12.64
C GLU A 131 -0.36 16.28 -13.31
N VAL A 132 -0.44 17.60 -13.41
CA VAL A 132 0.62 18.42 -14.03
C VAL A 132 1.91 18.40 -13.21
N THR A 133 1.82 18.41 -11.89
CA THR A 133 3.02 18.30 -11.03
C THR A 133 3.67 16.93 -11.16
N HIS A 134 2.86 15.86 -11.23
CA HIS A 134 3.40 14.50 -11.39
C HIS A 134 4.02 14.28 -12.79
N SER A 135 3.46 14.86 -13.85
CA SER A 135 4.02 14.76 -15.21
C SER A 135 5.35 15.50 -15.29
N ALA A 136 5.43 16.69 -14.67
CA ALA A 136 6.65 17.46 -14.57
C ALA A 136 7.76 16.72 -13.81
N LEU A 137 7.44 16.08 -12.68
CA LEU A 137 8.40 15.30 -11.87
C LEU A 137 8.85 14.02 -12.59
N LEU A 138 7.93 13.32 -13.27
CA LEU A 138 8.25 12.16 -14.11
C LEU A 138 9.18 12.58 -15.27
N GLY A 139 8.84 13.65 -15.98
CA GLY A 139 9.66 14.18 -17.06
C GLY A 139 11.03 14.66 -16.57
N TRP A 140 11.12 15.31 -15.42
CA TRP A 140 12.39 15.68 -14.80
C TRP A 140 13.27 14.45 -14.52
N ALA A 141 12.70 13.39 -13.94
CA ALA A 141 13.43 12.15 -13.65
C ALA A 141 13.97 11.49 -14.93
N LEU A 142 13.17 11.49 -16.01
CA LEU A 142 13.54 10.90 -17.30
C LEU A 142 14.56 11.76 -18.09
N ARG A 143 14.52 13.10 -17.95
CA ARG A 143 15.51 14.02 -18.55
C ARG A 143 16.86 14.05 -17.83
N ARG A 144 16.91 13.52 -16.61
CA ARG A 144 18.06 13.68 -15.74
C ARG A 144 19.36 13.20 -16.44
N PRO A 145 20.45 13.99 -16.42
CA PRO A 145 21.74 13.52 -16.94
C PRO A 145 22.43 12.56 -15.96
N GLY A 146 23.49 11.91 -16.44
CA GLY A 146 24.37 11.07 -15.62
C GLY A 146 23.84 9.65 -15.37
N ALA A 147 24.58 8.89 -14.56
CA ALA A 147 24.37 7.45 -14.36
C ALA A 147 22.97 7.12 -13.82
N LEU A 148 22.50 7.86 -12.80
CA LEU A 148 21.16 7.67 -12.24
C LEU A 148 20.06 7.90 -13.30
N GLY A 149 20.17 8.97 -14.10
CA GLY A 149 19.23 9.23 -15.18
C GLY A 149 19.16 8.10 -16.21
N THR A 150 20.32 7.57 -16.61
CA THR A 150 20.40 6.42 -17.52
C THR A 150 19.73 5.19 -16.93
N GLN A 151 19.98 4.88 -15.65
CA GLN A 151 19.33 3.76 -14.97
C GLN A 151 17.82 3.93 -14.85
N LEU A 152 17.33 5.15 -14.57
CA LEU A 152 15.90 5.45 -14.50
C LEU A 152 15.22 5.23 -15.85
N ARG A 153 15.83 5.71 -16.95
CA ARG A 153 15.33 5.46 -18.31
C ARG A 153 15.34 3.98 -18.67
N SER A 154 16.42 3.26 -18.39
CA SER A 154 16.47 1.80 -18.61
C SER A 154 15.40 1.07 -17.79
N ALA A 155 15.20 1.46 -16.53
CA ALA A 155 14.17 0.88 -15.67
C ALA A 155 12.77 1.20 -16.18
N PHE A 156 12.54 2.41 -16.69
CA PHE A 156 11.29 2.80 -17.32
C PHE A 156 10.98 1.95 -18.57
N LEU A 157 11.96 1.74 -19.46
CA LEU A 157 11.79 0.87 -20.62
C LEU A 157 11.46 -0.57 -20.23
N ARG A 158 12.08 -1.12 -19.18
CA ARG A 158 11.72 -2.44 -18.64
C ARG A 158 10.29 -2.47 -18.07
N CYS A 159 9.80 -1.37 -17.52
CA CYS A 159 8.40 -1.27 -17.11
C CYS A 159 7.42 -1.30 -18.29
N LEU A 160 7.89 -1.03 -19.51
CA LEU A 160 7.11 -1.11 -20.74
C LEU A 160 7.44 -2.35 -21.57
N ASP A 161 8.31 -3.23 -21.06
CA ASP A 161 8.83 -4.40 -21.78
C ASP A 161 9.49 -4.03 -23.13
N GLN A 162 10.14 -2.87 -23.18
CA GLN A 162 10.83 -2.30 -24.34
C GLN A 162 12.35 -2.33 -24.18
N ARG A 163 13.07 -2.29 -25.30
CA ARG A 163 14.55 -2.31 -25.34
C ARG A 163 15.13 -1.37 -26.41
N TYR A 164 14.77 -0.09 -26.32
CA TYR A 164 15.32 0.94 -27.21
C TYR A 164 16.65 1.50 -26.70
N SER A 165 17.43 2.09 -27.61
CA SER A 165 18.59 2.89 -27.23
C SER A 165 18.16 4.10 -26.37
N LEU A 166 19.06 4.53 -25.49
CA LEU A 166 18.91 5.77 -24.73
C LEU A 166 19.58 6.97 -25.41
N ASP A 167 20.22 6.75 -26.55
CA ASP A 167 20.92 7.80 -27.30
C ASP A 167 19.91 8.78 -27.89
N GLY A 168 20.17 10.07 -27.70
CA GLY A 168 19.26 11.12 -28.19
C GLY A 168 17.89 11.13 -27.50
N TRP A 169 17.75 10.51 -26.32
CA TRP A 169 16.50 10.49 -25.55
C TRP A 169 16.01 11.91 -25.20
N LEU A 170 14.88 12.31 -25.79
CA LEU A 170 14.21 13.58 -25.55
C LEU A 170 12.94 13.34 -24.73
N VAL A 171 12.64 14.25 -23.80
CA VAL A 171 11.40 14.22 -23.01
C VAL A 171 10.82 15.61 -22.91
N GLU A 172 9.59 15.74 -23.35
CA GLU A 172 8.76 16.93 -23.20
C GLU A 172 7.60 16.59 -22.27
N THR A 173 7.18 17.57 -21.48
CA THR A 173 6.04 17.45 -20.57
C THR A 173 4.99 18.44 -21.01
N GLU A 174 3.72 18.08 -20.91
CA GLU A 174 2.60 18.97 -21.28
C GLU A 174 2.67 19.43 -22.74
N ARG A 175 3.10 18.53 -23.65
CA ARG A 175 3.35 18.87 -25.06
C ARG A 175 2.03 19.01 -25.81
N THR A 176 1.84 20.15 -26.47
CA THR A 176 0.73 20.38 -27.40
C THR A 176 0.97 19.65 -28.73
N LEU A 177 0.03 18.80 -29.15
CA LEU A 177 0.06 18.02 -30.40
C LEU A 177 -0.71 18.69 -31.56
N GLY A 178 -1.36 19.84 -31.29
CA GLY A 178 -2.23 20.56 -32.24
C GLY A 178 -3.72 20.45 -31.86
N LYS A 179 -4.59 21.28 -32.45
CA LYS A 179 -6.06 21.29 -32.22
C LYS A 179 -6.51 21.26 -30.73
N GLY A 180 -5.72 21.82 -29.83
CA GLY A 180 -6.01 21.80 -28.38
C GLY A 180 -5.77 20.46 -27.69
N CYS A 181 -5.12 19.51 -28.37
CA CYS A 181 -4.67 18.23 -27.85
C CYS A 181 -3.31 18.40 -27.17
N ARG A 182 -3.16 17.88 -25.95
CA ARG A 182 -1.94 17.96 -25.13
C ARG A 182 -1.69 16.62 -24.48
N VAL A 183 -0.47 16.12 -24.53
CA VAL A 183 -0.04 14.89 -23.83
C VAL A 183 0.80 15.25 -22.60
N ASP A 184 0.64 14.51 -21.50
CA ASP A 184 1.31 14.81 -20.24
C ASP A 184 2.82 14.60 -20.32
N VAL A 185 3.28 13.50 -20.93
CA VAL A 185 4.70 13.25 -21.22
C VAL A 185 4.87 12.67 -22.62
N ASP A 186 5.77 13.25 -23.40
CA ASP A 186 6.17 12.77 -24.72
C ASP A 186 7.67 12.46 -24.71
N ILE A 187 8.02 11.24 -25.07
CA ILE A 187 9.38 10.74 -25.12
C ILE A 187 9.70 10.42 -26.58
N THR A 188 10.83 10.91 -27.09
CA THR A 188 11.28 10.61 -28.45
C THR A 188 12.72 10.15 -28.43
N VAL A 189 12.99 9.03 -29.10
CA VAL A 189 14.33 8.53 -29.45
C VAL A 189 14.43 8.66 -30.97
N PRO A 190 15.19 9.65 -31.48
CA PRO A 190 15.26 9.94 -32.90
C PRO A 190 15.61 8.73 -33.77
N GLY A 191 14.81 8.51 -34.82
CA GLY A 191 15.00 7.42 -35.77
C GLY A 191 14.65 6.02 -35.24
N ALA A 192 14.10 5.90 -34.03
CA ALA A 192 13.76 4.60 -33.45
C ALA A 192 12.35 4.55 -32.85
N TRP A 193 12.00 5.47 -31.93
CA TRP A 193 10.83 5.27 -31.08
C TRP A 193 10.23 6.57 -30.56
N ARG A 194 8.90 6.60 -30.42
CA ARG A 194 8.16 7.63 -29.72
C ARG A 194 7.17 7.03 -28.73
N CYS A 195 7.09 7.63 -27.55
CA CYS A 195 6.17 7.22 -26.49
C CYS A 195 5.39 8.40 -25.96
N MET A 196 4.07 8.31 -26.04
CA MET A 196 3.14 9.27 -25.44
C MET A 196 2.55 8.67 -24.17
N ILE A 197 2.57 9.42 -23.07
CA ILE A 197 2.06 8.99 -21.78
C ILE A 197 0.94 9.94 -21.38
N GLU A 198 -0.25 9.37 -21.19
CA GLU A 198 -1.33 10.01 -20.47
C GLU A 198 -1.35 9.49 -19.04
N MET A 199 -1.39 10.39 -18.07
CA MET A 199 -1.26 10.05 -16.66
C MET A 199 -2.51 10.45 -15.89
N LYS A 200 -3.11 9.49 -15.18
CA LYS A 200 -4.26 9.74 -14.31
C LYS A 200 -3.96 9.39 -12.87
N VAL A 201 -4.06 10.40 -12.02
CA VAL A 201 -3.91 10.24 -10.57
C VAL A 201 -5.29 10.05 -9.96
N ASP A 202 -6.20 11.00 -10.19
CA ASP A 202 -7.58 10.96 -9.69
C ASP A 202 -8.63 11.45 -10.69
N ALA A 203 -8.21 12.05 -11.80
CA ALA A 203 -9.16 12.61 -12.74
C ALA A 203 -9.95 11.51 -13.48
N GLN A 204 -11.19 11.86 -13.82
CA GLN A 204 -11.96 11.10 -14.79
C GLN A 204 -11.35 11.32 -16.18
N GLU A 205 -11.23 10.23 -16.92
CA GLU A 205 -10.83 10.26 -18.33
C GLU A 205 -11.89 10.98 -19.15
N ARG A 206 -11.46 11.87 -20.05
CA ARG A 206 -12.34 12.47 -21.04
C ARG A 206 -12.64 11.44 -22.12
N ASP A 207 -13.87 11.42 -22.63
CA ASP A 207 -14.23 10.49 -23.70
C ASP A 207 -13.27 10.65 -24.89
N ARG A 208 -12.77 9.51 -25.40
CA ARG A 208 -11.90 9.40 -26.57
C ARG A 208 -10.50 10.00 -26.47
N GLN A 209 -10.07 10.48 -25.29
CA GLN A 209 -8.76 11.13 -25.13
C GLN A 209 -7.59 10.27 -25.63
N LEU A 210 -7.57 8.98 -25.30
CA LEU A 210 -6.53 8.06 -25.77
C LEU A 210 -6.66 7.70 -27.26
N ASP A 211 -7.87 7.74 -27.82
CA ASP A 211 -8.07 7.55 -29.26
C ASP A 211 -7.42 8.71 -30.04
N ASP A 212 -7.63 9.95 -29.59
CA ASP A 212 -7.04 11.15 -30.19
C ASP A 212 -5.50 11.10 -30.12
N TYR A 213 -4.93 10.67 -28.98
CA TYR A 213 -3.46 10.51 -28.86
C TYR A 213 -2.90 9.42 -29.76
N ARG A 214 -3.65 8.32 -29.96
CA ARG A 214 -3.22 7.27 -30.86
C ARG A 214 -3.14 7.78 -32.29
N GLU A 215 -4.15 8.51 -32.77
CA GLU A 215 -4.13 9.11 -34.11
C GLU A 215 -2.91 10.03 -34.30
N HIS A 216 -2.59 10.87 -33.30
CA HIS A 216 -1.42 11.75 -33.34
C HIS A 216 -0.09 10.99 -33.28
N LEU A 217 -0.01 9.92 -32.48
CA LEU A 217 1.17 9.09 -32.36
C LEU A 217 1.46 8.36 -33.67
N ASP A 218 0.44 7.72 -34.24
CA ASP A 218 0.56 6.94 -35.47
C ASP A 218 0.98 7.84 -36.65
N GLN A 219 0.35 9.02 -36.80
CA GLN A 219 0.75 10.01 -37.81
C GLN A 219 2.23 10.42 -37.66
N ALA A 220 2.67 10.72 -36.45
CA ALA A 220 4.05 11.14 -36.23
C ALA A 220 5.06 10.00 -36.39
N CYS A 221 4.66 8.77 -36.08
CA CYS A 221 5.44 7.57 -36.30
C CYS A 221 5.58 7.28 -37.80
N ASP A 222 4.53 7.44 -38.59
CA ASP A 222 4.57 7.27 -40.04
C ASP A 222 5.46 8.34 -40.71
N ASP A 223 5.29 9.61 -40.34
CA ASP A 223 6.07 10.74 -40.91
C ASP A 223 7.57 10.61 -40.64
N LEU A 224 7.95 9.97 -39.53
CA LEU A 224 9.33 9.86 -39.07
C LEU A 224 9.89 8.44 -39.11
N SER A 225 9.09 7.47 -39.58
CA SER A 225 9.41 6.03 -39.57
C SER A 225 9.88 5.52 -38.19
N LEU A 226 9.10 5.80 -37.14
CA LEU A 226 9.38 5.43 -35.75
C LEU A 226 8.40 4.36 -35.24
N ASP A 227 8.82 3.55 -34.28
CA ASP A 227 7.91 2.72 -33.48
C ASP A 227 7.13 3.59 -32.48
N GLY A 228 5.86 3.25 -32.22
CA GLY A 228 4.96 4.05 -31.38
C GLY A 228 4.43 3.30 -30.15
N THR A 229 4.56 3.88 -28.96
CA THR A 229 3.92 3.37 -27.74
C THR A 229 3.02 4.41 -27.08
N LEU A 230 1.73 4.12 -26.94
CA LEU A 230 0.81 4.89 -26.09
C LEU A 230 0.75 4.23 -24.72
N VAL A 231 1.03 4.99 -23.67
CA VAL A 231 1.01 4.53 -22.27
C VAL A 231 -0.10 5.23 -21.52
N PHE A 232 -0.87 4.44 -20.76
CA PHE A 232 -1.81 4.95 -19.78
C PHE A 232 -1.28 4.66 -18.37
N LEU A 233 -0.73 5.69 -17.73
CA LEU A 233 -0.12 5.62 -16.41
C LEU A 233 -1.16 5.95 -15.34
N THR A 234 -1.49 4.99 -14.49
CA THR A 234 -2.48 5.13 -13.43
C THR A 234 -1.95 4.66 -12.08
N LEU A 235 -2.73 4.84 -11.02
CA LEU A 235 -2.34 4.35 -9.69
C LEU A 235 -2.21 2.81 -9.67
N ASP A 236 -3.22 2.14 -10.24
CA ASP A 236 -3.47 0.71 -10.15
C ASP A 236 -3.12 -0.05 -11.44
N GLY A 237 -2.78 0.65 -12.53
CA GLY A 237 -2.54 0.02 -13.84
C GLY A 237 -3.84 -0.37 -14.55
N ARG A 238 -4.96 0.27 -14.23
CA ARG A 238 -6.24 0.04 -14.91
C ARG A 238 -6.17 0.37 -16.41
N LYS A 239 -7.11 -0.21 -17.16
CA LYS A 239 -7.29 0.07 -18.59
C LYS A 239 -7.95 1.45 -18.77
N GLY A 240 -7.51 2.21 -19.77
CA GLY A 240 -8.21 3.40 -20.23
C GLY A 240 -9.50 3.07 -20.98
N LYS A 241 -10.43 4.03 -21.03
CA LYS A 241 -11.72 3.97 -21.74
C LYS A 241 -11.52 4.28 -23.22
N THR A 242 -10.92 3.33 -23.92
CA THR A 242 -10.55 3.49 -25.34
C THR A 242 -10.73 2.20 -26.13
N ARG A 243 -10.86 2.35 -27.45
CA ARG A 243 -10.88 1.24 -28.41
C ARG A 243 -9.48 0.92 -28.94
N VAL A 244 -8.53 1.82 -28.78
CA VAL A 244 -7.16 1.63 -29.25
C VAL A 244 -6.31 0.86 -28.25
N ASP A 245 -5.29 0.18 -28.79
CA ASP A 245 -4.31 -0.50 -27.95
C ASP A 245 -3.42 0.53 -27.23
N HIS A 246 -3.12 0.23 -25.97
CA HIS A 246 -2.24 1.02 -25.12
C HIS A 246 -1.57 0.13 -24.09
N THR A 247 -0.37 0.53 -23.66
CA THR A 247 0.36 -0.11 -22.58
C THR A 247 -0.16 0.42 -21.25
N ARG A 248 -0.57 -0.48 -20.35
CA ARG A 248 -0.98 -0.12 -18.99
C ARG A 248 0.24 -0.05 -18.11
N LEU A 249 0.41 1.07 -17.43
CA LEU A 249 1.50 1.26 -16.49
C LEU A 249 0.93 1.75 -15.16
N SER A 250 1.50 1.28 -14.05
CA SER A 250 1.12 1.73 -12.71
C SER A 250 2.24 2.51 -12.04
N PHE A 251 1.86 3.48 -11.21
CA PHE A 251 2.81 4.15 -10.31
C PHE A 251 3.49 3.15 -9.38
N LYS A 252 2.81 2.07 -8.97
CA LYS A 252 3.42 0.98 -8.20
C LYS A 252 4.57 0.31 -8.97
N ARG A 253 4.41 0.07 -10.29
CA ARG A 253 5.48 -0.51 -11.14
C ARG A 253 6.67 0.45 -11.27
N ILE A 254 6.42 1.75 -11.43
CA ILE A 254 7.48 2.78 -11.47
C ILE A 254 8.19 2.91 -10.13
N LEU A 255 7.44 3.01 -9.03
CA LEU A 255 7.99 3.08 -7.68
C LEU A 255 8.89 1.87 -7.40
N GLY A 256 8.44 0.66 -7.74
CA GLY A 256 9.24 -0.55 -7.55
C GLY A 256 10.50 -0.60 -8.39
N ALA A 257 10.47 -0.07 -9.61
CA ALA A 257 11.63 -0.03 -10.48
C ALA A 257 12.65 1.06 -10.08
N TRP A 258 12.20 2.17 -9.49
CA TRP A 258 13.04 3.34 -9.22
C TRP A 258 13.50 3.45 -7.76
N LEU A 259 12.72 2.96 -6.80
CA LEU A 259 13.08 3.02 -5.38
C LEU A 259 14.44 2.36 -5.07
N PRO A 260 14.78 1.16 -5.60
CA PRO A 260 16.10 0.55 -5.38
C PRO A 260 17.24 1.43 -5.90
N LEU A 261 17.04 2.10 -7.04
CA LEU A 261 18.05 2.99 -7.63
C LEU A 261 18.29 4.20 -6.72
N THR A 262 17.25 4.73 -6.09
CA THR A 262 17.42 5.87 -5.18
C THR A 262 18.22 5.54 -3.93
N VAL A 263 18.14 4.32 -3.42
CA VAL A 263 18.94 3.87 -2.26
C VAL A 263 20.44 3.85 -2.58
N ARG A 264 20.81 3.56 -3.83
CA ARG A 264 22.22 3.38 -4.26
C ARG A 264 22.94 4.70 -4.61
N HIS A 265 22.20 5.80 -4.78
CA HIS A 265 22.72 7.07 -5.34
C HIS A 265 22.53 8.29 -4.43
N GLU A 266 23.20 8.32 -3.27
CA GLU A 266 23.27 9.51 -2.39
C GLU A 266 24.43 10.44 -2.74
N PRO A 267 24.27 11.78 -2.68
CA PRO A 267 23.05 12.56 -2.36
C PRO A 267 22.15 12.88 -3.57
N ASP A 268 22.60 12.51 -4.77
CA ASP A 268 21.99 12.88 -6.06
C ASP A 268 20.49 12.59 -6.18
N ALA A 269 20.00 11.56 -5.50
CA ALA A 269 18.61 11.11 -5.57
C ALA A 269 17.63 11.88 -4.66
N LEU A 270 18.04 12.89 -3.87
CA LEU A 270 17.19 13.49 -2.82
C LEU A 270 15.77 13.86 -3.30
N TYR A 271 15.63 14.68 -4.33
CA TYR A 271 14.30 15.10 -4.82
C TYR A 271 13.48 13.95 -5.42
N LEU A 272 14.15 12.99 -6.06
CA LEU A 272 13.51 11.78 -6.56
C LEU A 272 12.94 10.96 -5.39
N ARG A 273 13.67 10.83 -4.28
CA ARG A 273 13.20 10.14 -3.07
C ARG A 273 11.99 10.83 -2.46
N LEU A 274 12.03 12.16 -2.34
CA LEU A 274 10.90 12.93 -1.80
C LEU A 274 9.63 12.72 -2.65
N TRP A 275 9.76 12.68 -3.98
CA TRP A 275 8.62 12.41 -4.86
C TRP A 275 8.17 10.94 -4.83
N LEU A 276 9.09 9.97 -4.83
CA LEU A 276 8.74 8.55 -4.68
C LEU A 276 8.09 8.26 -3.31
N ALA A 277 8.47 8.99 -2.27
CA ALA A 277 7.82 8.98 -0.97
C ALA A 277 6.36 9.48 -1.05
N SER A 278 6.09 10.55 -1.82
CA SER A 278 4.71 10.96 -2.13
C SER A 278 3.93 9.88 -2.86
N VAL A 279 4.50 9.27 -3.90
CA VAL A 279 3.87 8.16 -4.64
C VAL A 279 3.57 6.97 -3.72
N ALA A 280 4.52 6.57 -2.88
CA ALA A 280 4.37 5.49 -1.92
C ALA A 280 3.26 5.77 -0.89
N ARG A 281 3.20 6.99 -0.34
CA ARG A 281 2.16 7.37 0.62
C ARG A 281 0.79 7.44 -0.03
N ASP A 282 0.68 8.24 -1.09
CA ASP A 282 -0.59 8.70 -1.61
C ASP A 282 -1.25 7.65 -2.51
N PHE A 283 -0.44 6.82 -3.20
CA PHE A 283 -0.95 5.86 -4.19
C PHE A 283 -0.79 4.40 -3.76
N CYS A 284 0.19 4.09 -2.92
CA CYS A 284 0.36 2.74 -2.38
C CYS A 284 -0.14 2.61 -0.93
N GLY A 285 -0.62 3.71 -0.33
CA GLY A 285 -1.18 3.70 1.02
C GLY A 285 -0.15 3.36 2.10
N LEU A 286 1.13 3.67 1.89
CA LEU A 286 2.19 3.37 2.85
C LEU A 286 2.29 4.45 3.94
N GLY A 287 2.77 4.08 5.14
CA GLY A 287 2.89 4.98 6.29
C GLY A 287 4.09 5.94 6.25
N VAL A 288 4.47 6.41 5.06
CA VAL A 288 5.70 7.18 4.78
C VAL A 288 5.93 8.39 5.68
N GLY A 289 7.21 8.69 5.98
CA GLY A 289 7.62 9.90 6.71
C GLY A 289 7.44 9.82 8.23
N GLN A 290 7.23 8.61 8.76
CA GLN A 290 7.18 8.34 10.19
C GLN A 290 7.72 6.92 10.47
N PRO A 291 8.19 6.65 11.71
CA PRO A 291 8.68 5.34 12.07
C PRO A 291 7.62 4.23 11.88
N LEU A 292 8.04 3.03 11.49
CA LEU A 292 7.16 1.87 11.25
C LEU A 292 6.21 1.56 12.42
N SER A 293 6.67 1.83 13.65
CA SER A 293 5.86 1.67 14.87
C SER A 293 4.57 2.50 14.89
N ARG A 294 4.50 3.59 14.11
CA ARG A 294 3.32 4.45 13.96
C ARG A 294 2.43 4.09 12.77
N TRP A 295 2.87 3.16 11.91
CA TRP A 295 2.08 2.74 10.77
C TRP A 295 0.91 1.88 11.27
N SER A 296 -0.26 2.04 10.65
CA SER A 296 -1.41 1.16 10.87
C SER A 296 -1.06 -0.28 10.44
N PHE A 297 -1.86 -1.26 10.90
CA PHE A 297 -1.67 -2.64 10.48
C PHE A 297 -1.77 -2.81 8.96
N SER A 298 -2.75 -2.16 8.31
CA SER A 298 -2.92 -2.20 6.86
C SER A 298 -1.73 -1.59 6.10
N GLN A 299 -1.18 -0.47 6.60
CA GLN A 299 0.02 0.14 6.03
C GLN A 299 1.23 -0.78 6.08
N ARG A 300 1.39 -1.51 7.19
CA ARG A 300 2.49 -2.48 7.36
C ARG A 300 2.37 -3.67 6.41
N ILE A 301 1.17 -4.22 6.26
CA ILE A 301 0.87 -5.28 5.29
C ILE A 301 1.18 -4.79 3.87
N ALA A 302 0.63 -3.64 3.47
CA ALA A 302 0.87 -3.06 2.15
C ALA A 302 2.36 -2.82 1.86
N ALA A 303 3.14 -2.45 2.88
CA ALA A 303 4.59 -2.28 2.76
C ALA A 303 5.31 -3.60 2.50
N LEU A 304 4.96 -4.66 3.25
CA LEU A 304 5.54 -5.99 3.06
C LEU A 304 5.20 -6.54 1.69
N ASP A 305 3.92 -6.47 1.29
CA ASP A 305 3.47 -6.91 -0.02
C ASP A 305 4.23 -6.19 -1.13
N PHE A 306 4.32 -4.86 -1.03
CA PHE A 306 5.09 -4.06 -1.97
C PHE A 306 6.56 -4.47 -2.02
N LEU A 307 7.24 -4.59 -0.87
CA LEU A 307 8.67 -4.93 -0.82
C LEU A 307 8.97 -6.35 -1.30
N ASN A 308 8.05 -7.30 -1.07
CA ASN A 308 8.17 -8.68 -1.52
C ASN A 308 8.04 -8.79 -3.04
N GLU A 309 7.07 -8.09 -3.63
CA GLU A 309 6.89 -8.01 -5.08
C GLU A 309 8.13 -7.47 -5.82
N LEU A 310 9.00 -6.69 -5.14
CA LEU A 310 10.22 -6.17 -5.76
C LEU A 310 11.27 -7.26 -6.04
N GLY A 311 11.34 -8.33 -5.23
CA GLY A 311 12.37 -9.35 -5.41
C GLY A 311 11.96 -10.53 -6.29
N GLU A 312 10.69 -10.60 -6.70
CA GLU A 312 10.22 -11.64 -7.62
C GLU A 312 10.47 -11.30 -9.10
N ARG A 313 10.94 -10.07 -9.40
CA ARG A 313 11.05 -9.55 -10.77
C ARG A 313 12.46 -9.62 -11.38
N ASP A 314 13.42 -10.22 -10.69
CA ASP A 314 14.81 -10.40 -11.17
C ASP A 314 15.13 -11.87 -11.53
N VAL A 315 14.14 -12.65 -11.99
CA VAL A 315 14.33 -13.99 -12.59
C VAL A 315 13.85 -14.02 -14.03
#